data_AF-A0A953RMI9-F1
#
_entry.id   AF-A0A953RMI9-F1
#
_cell.length_a   1.000
_cell.length_b   1.000
_cell.length_c   1.000
_cell.angle_alpha   90.00
_cell.angle_beta   90.00
_cell.angle_gamma   90.00
#
_symmetry.space_group_name_H-M   'P 1'
#
loop_
_entity.id
_entity.type
_entity.pdbx_description
1 polymer ?
#
loop_
_entity_poly.entity_id
_entity_poly.type
_entity_poly.pdbx_seq_one_letter_code
_entity_poly.pdbx_strand_id
1 'polypeptide(L)'
;MLKDVMSGCCPFKTILVYDVTRWGRFQDNDEAAHYEFMCRSAGVPIIYCAEPFQNDGSAPDALMKALKRSMAGEYSRELGVKVLAGTRRLASLGFKQGGAPGYGFRRMLISPAGVVKEPLKAGERKSLVTDRVRLILGPPEEVELVREIYRMVLSDGRTINWIVTP
;
A
#
# COMPACT_ATOMS: atom_id res chain seq x y z
N MET A 1 -19.21 5.03 9.37
CA MET A 1 -19.36 6.38 8.78
C MET A 1 -20.24 6.35 7.53
N LEU A 2 -19.78 5.97 6.33
CA LEU A 2 -20.65 5.95 5.13
C LEU A 2 -21.86 5.02 5.29
N LYS A 3 -21.68 3.87 5.94
CA LYS A 3 -22.79 2.99 6.31
C LYS A 3 -23.82 3.69 7.20
N ASP A 4 -23.38 4.55 8.11
CA ASP A 4 -24.25 5.28 9.04
C ASP A 4 -25.06 6.33 8.26
N VAL A 5 -24.44 7.00 7.29
CA VAL A 5 -25.07 7.93 6.34
C VAL A 5 -26.17 7.25 5.54
N MET A 6 -25.87 6.09 4.95
CA MET A 6 -26.86 5.34 4.16
C MET A 6 -28.00 4.76 5.02
N SER A 7 -27.73 4.46 6.30
CA SER A 7 -28.75 3.93 7.22
C SER A 7 -29.67 4.98 7.81
N GLY A 8 -29.38 6.28 7.61
CA GLY A 8 -30.10 7.39 8.24
C GLY A 8 -29.83 7.56 9.74
N CYS A 9 -29.10 6.63 10.38
CA CYS A 9 -28.75 6.68 11.79
C CYS A 9 -27.37 7.34 12.01
N CYS A 10 -27.24 8.62 11.62
CA CYS A 10 -26.01 9.37 11.81
C CYS A 10 -25.96 10.08 13.17
N PRO A 11 -24.96 9.80 14.03
CA PRO A 11 -24.74 10.59 15.24
C PRO A 11 -24.05 11.94 14.96
N PHE A 12 -23.85 12.31 13.69
CA PHE A 12 -23.14 13.52 13.26
C PHE A 12 -23.92 14.27 12.16
N LYS A 13 -23.71 15.59 12.07
CA LYS A 13 -24.38 16.47 11.11
C LYS A 13 -23.55 16.81 9.87
N THR A 14 -22.23 16.61 9.93
CA THR A 14 -21.30 16.93 8.85
C THR A 14 -20.10 15.99 8.89
N ILE A 15 -19.47 15.79 7.74
CA ILE A 15 -18.21 15.06 7.62
C ILE A 15 -17.10 16.05 7.29
N LEU A 16 -16.04 16.08 8.10
CA LEU A 16 -14.85 16.86 7.82
C LEU A 16 -13.81 15.99 7.12
N VAL A 17 -13.31 16.47 5.99
CA VAL A 17 -12.28 15.80 5.18
C VAL A 17 -11.14 16.78 5.01
N TYR A 18 -9.90 16.31 5.16
CA TYR A 18 -8.74 17.20 5.06
C TYR A 18 -8.63 17.85 3.68
N ASP A 19 -8.61 17.06 2.60
CA ASP A 19 -8.55 17.51 1.21
C ASP A 19 -9.29 16.54 0.28
N VAL A 20 -9.42 16.87 -1.02
CA VAL A 20 -10.12 16.01 -2.00
C VAL A 20 -9.48 14.63 -2.17
N THR A 21 -8.21 14.45 -1.80
CA THR A 21 -7.47 13.18 -1.96
C THR A 21 -7.90 12.11 -0.94
N ARG A 22 -8.65 12.50 0.09
CA ARG A 22 -9.14 11.60 1.15
C ARG A 22 -10.55 11.06 0.90
N TRP A 23 -11.20 11.44 -0.19
CA TRP A 23 -12.60 11.10 -0.46
C TRP A 23 -12.76 10.32 -1.77
N GLY A 24 -12.98 9.00 -1.68
CA GLY A 24 -13.14 8.08 -2.82
C GLY A 24 -11.87 7.31 -3.19
N ARG A 25 -11.98 6.31 -4.06
CA ARG A 25 -10.80 5.66 -4.65
C ARG A 25 -10.32 6.45 -5.85
N PHE A 26 -9.04 6.75 -5.80
CA PHE A 26 -8.37 7.74 -6.62
C PHE A 26 -8.47 7.57 -8.16
N GLN A 27 -8.75 6.36 -8.66
CA GLN A 27 -8.90 6.13 -10.10
C GLN A 27 -10.32 6.42 -10.63
N ASP A 28 -11.31 6.54 -9.73
CA ASP A 28 -12.70 6.75 -10.08
C ASP A 28 -13.22 8.04 -9.42
N ASN A 29 -13.12 9.15 -10.17
CA ASN A 29 -13.63 10.45 -9.73
C ASN A 29 -15.16 10.47 -9.58
N ASP A 30 -15.86 9.55 -10.27
CA ASP A 30 -17.31 9.42 -10.21
C ASP A 30 -17.72 8.74 -8.91
N GLU A 31 -16.93 7.80 -8.39
CA GLU A 31 -17.13 7.20 -7.06
C GLU A 31 -17.11 8.28 -5.95
N ALA A 32 -16.13 9.19 -6.00
CA ALA A 32 -16.03 10.30 -5.05
C ALA A 32 -17.24 11.26 -5.14
N ALA A 33 -17.71 11.55 -6.36
CA ALA A 33 -18.90 12.37 -6.60
C ALA A 33 -20.17 11.66 -6.08
N HIS A 34 -20.26 10.36 -6.31
CA HIS A 34 -21.39 9.53 -5.88
C HIS A 34 -21.52 9.52 -4.36
N TYR A 35 -20.43 9.29 -3.62
CA TYR A 35 -20.44 9.34 -2.16
C TYR A 35 -20.78 10.73 -1.62
N GLU A 36 -20.27 11.79 -2.25
CA GLU A 36 -20.60 13.17 -1.86
C GLU A 36 -22.08 13.48 -2.07
N PHE A 37 -22.64 13.06 -3.21
CA PHE A 37 -24.06 13.20 -3.50
C PHE A 37 -24.91 12.46 -2.47
N MET A 38 -24.59 11.20 -2.16
CA MET A 38 -25.34 10.43 -1.15
C MET A 38 -25.30 11.09 0.24
N CYS A 39 -24.14 11.61 0.65
CA CYS A 39 -24.00 12.31 1.93
C CYS A 39 -24.84 13.59 1.97
N ARG A 40 -24.84 14.36 0.88
CA ARG A 40 -25.69 15.56 0.73
C ARG A 40 -27.17 15.21 0.77
N SER A 41 -27.60 14.17 0.06
CA SER A 41 -29.00 13.71 0.04
C SER A 41 -29.48 13.20 1.41
N ALA A 42 -28.58 12.67 2.23
CA ALA A 42 -28.86 12.27 3.61
C ALA A 42 -28.80 13.43 4.62
N GLY A 43 -28.58 14.68 4.16
CA GLY A 43 -28.50 15.86 5.03
C GLY A 43 -27.19 15.97 5.82
N VAL A 44 -26.16 15.23 5.43
CA VAL A 44 -24.84 15.24 6.08
C VAL A 44 -23.79 15.75 5.08
N PRO A 45 -23.63 17.08 4.92
CA PRO A 45 -22.69 17.62 3.95
C PRO A 45 -21.24 17.36 4.35
N ILE A 46 -20.38 17.35 3.32
CA ILE A 46 -18.94 17.14 3.45
C ILE A 46 -18.23 18.48 3.34
N ILE A 47 -17.30 18.76 4.25
CA ILE A 47 -16.49 19.98 4.23
C ILE A 47 -15.02 19.60 4.04
N TYR A 48 -14.37 20.20 3.05
CA TYR A 48 -12.95 20.02 2.77
C TYR A 48 -12.15 21.13 3.46
N CYS A 49 -11.42 20.81 4.52
CA CYS A 49 -10.80 21.81 5.40
C CYS A 49 -9.60 22.53 4.78
N ALA A 50 -8.86 21.87 3.89
CA ALA A 50 -7.66 22.42 3.25
C ALA A 50 -7.93 22.93 1.83
N GLU A 51 -9.20 23.05 1.41
CA GLU A 51 -9.58 23.55 0.10
C GLU A 51 -10.29 24.91 0.21
N PRO A 52 -10.08 25.82 -0.76
CA PRO A 52 -10.62 27.18 -0.69
C PRO A 52 -12.11 27.28 -1.09
N PHE A 53 -12.72 26.18 -1.57
CA PHE A 53 -14.12 26.16 -2.00
C PHE A 53 -15.05 25.78 -0.84
N GLN A 54 -16.20 26.44 -0.74
CA GLN A 54 -17.12 26.27 0.40
C GLN A 54 -18.01 25.02 0.27
N ASN A 55 -17.96 24.32 -0.86
CA ASN A 55 -18.85 23.20 -1.18
C ASN A 55 -20.33 23.64 -1.16
N ASP A 56 -20.59 24.85 -1.66
CA ASP A 56 -21.92 25.47 -1.69
C ASP A 56 -22.78 25.01 -2.89
N GLY A 57 -22.18 24.23 -3.79
CA GLY A 57 -22.84 23.72 -5.00
C GLY A 57 -22.88 24.72 -6.15
N SER A 58 -22.19 25.86 -6.03
CA SER A 58 -22.05 26.84 -7.11
C SER A 58 -21.28 26.25 -8.31
N ALA A 59 -21.56 26.76 -9.51
CA ALA A 59 -20.88 26.33 -10.73
C ALA A 59 -19.35 26.51 -10.68
N PRO A 60 -18.80 27.60 -10.08
CA PRO A 60 -17.36 27.73 -9.85
C PRO A 60 -16.79 26.66 -8.91
N ASP A 61 -17.51 26.31 -7.83
CA ASP A 61 -17.12 25.24 -6.91
C ASP A 61 -17.07 23.87 -7.59
N ALA A 62 -18.06 23.57 -8.44
CA ALA A 62 -18.10 22.33 -9.20
C ALA A 62 -16.92 22.22 -10.19
N LEU A 63 -16.58 23.31 -10.88
CA LEU A 63 -15.43 23.37 -11.80
C LEU A 63 -14.11 23.22 -11.04
N MET A 64 -13.94 23.91 -9.93
CA MET A 64 -12.72 23.85 -9.10
C MET A 64 -12.51 22.44 -8.55
N LYS A 65 -13.57 21.77 -8.09
CA LYS A 65 -13.51 20.37 -7.64
C LYS A 65 -13.09 19.41 -8.75
N ALA A 66 -13.67 19.55 -9.94
CA ALA A 66 -13.31 18.69 -11.08
C ALA A 66 -11.83 18.85 -11.42
N LEU A 67 -11.33 20.09 -11.46
CA LEU A 67 -9.92 20.37 -11.69
C LEU A 67 -9.02 19.75 -10.60
N LYS A 68 -9.34 19.96 -9.32
CA LYS A 68 -8.58 19.42 -8.19
C LYS A 68 -8.58 17.90 -8.16
N ARG A 69 -9.69 17.24 -8.49
CA ARG A 69 -9.77 15.78 -8.61
C ARG A 69 -8.91 15.25 -9.74
N SER A 70 -8.94 15.90 -10.90
CA SER A 70 -8.05 15.56 -12.02
C SER A 70 -6.57 15.75 -11.64
N MET A 71 -6.23 16.85 -10.98
CA MET A 71 -4.87 17.12 -10.51
C MET A 71 -4.40 16.14 -9.45
N ALA A 72 -5.27 15.79 -8.50
CA ALA A 72 -5.01 14.74 -7.53
C ALA A 72 -4.65 13.47 -8.31
N GLY A 73 -5.52 13.04 -9.24
CA GLY A 73 -5.36 11.95 -10.22
C GLY A 73 -3.97 11.86 -10.86
N GLU A 74 -3.54 12.95 -11.50
CA GLU A 74 -2.22 13.00 -12.13
C GLU A 74 -1.08 12.95 -11.12
N TYR A 75 -1.21 13.61 -9.96
CA TYR A 75 -0.16 13.60 -8.94
C TYR A 75 0.15 12.19 -8.43
N SER A 76 -0.85 11.37 -8.08
CA SER A 76 -0.56 10.00 -7.63
C SER A 76 -0.17 9.05 -8.76
N ARG A 77 -0.58 9.31 -10.02
CA ARG A 77 -0.02 8.62 -11.19
C ARG A 77 1.49 8.88 -11.30
N GLU A 78 1.91 10.15 -11.26
CA GLU A 78 3.32 10.53 -11.29
C GLU A 78 4.11 9.96 -10.10
N LEU A 79 3.52 10.02 -8.90
CA LEU A 79 4.13 9.44 -7.70
C LEU A 79 4.30 7.93 -7.85
N GLY A 80 3.30 7.23 -8.38
CA GLY A 80 3.35 5.80 -8.66
C GLY A 80 4.50 5.43 -9.58
N VAL A 81 4.71 6.20 -10.66
CA VAL A 81 5.86 6.02 -11.57
C VAL A 81 7.18 6.16 -10.82
N LYS A 82 7.33 7.18 -9.97
CA LYS A 82 8.55 7.42 -9.17
C LYS A 82 8.79 6.32 -8.13
N VAL A 83 7.74 5.88 -7.43
CA VAL A 83 7.81 4.79 -6.43
C VAL A 83 8.20 3.47 -7.10
N LEU A 84 7.61 3.16 -8.26
CA LEU A 84 7.95 1.96 -9.03
C LEU A 84 9.41 1.99 -9.47
N ALA A 85 9.88 3.10 -10.03
CA ALA A 85 11.27 3.28 -10.43
C ALA A 85 12.23 3.12 -9.24
N GLY A 86 11.91 3.73 -8.09
CA GLY A 86 12.69 3.59 -6.85
C GLY A 86 12.74 2.16 -6.34
N THR A 87 11.60 1.47 -6.31
CA THR A 87 11.48 0.07 -5.86
C THR A 87 12.29 -0.86 -6.77
N ARG A 88 12.21 -0.68 -8.10
CA ARG A 88 13.00 -1.45 -9.08
C ARG A 88 14.50 -1.24 -8.87
N ARG A 89 14.94 0.02 -8.69
CA ARG A 89 16.35 0.34 -8.43
C ARG A 89 16.85 -0.31 -7.14
N LEU A 90 16.07 -0.30 -6.07
CA LEU A 90 16.49 -0.94 -4.81
C LEU A 90 16.53 -2.46 -4.95
N ALA A 91 15.61 -3.06 -5.69
CA ALA A 91 15.63 -4.49 -5.99
C ALA A 91 16.87 -4.89 -6.81
N SER A 92 17.24 -4.11 -7.84
CA SER A 92 18.43 -4.40 -8.65
C SER A 92 19.75 -4.28 -7.87
N LEU A 93 19.77 -3.52 -6.77
CA LEU A 93 20.88 -3.44 -5.82
C LEU A 93 20.89 -4.60 -4.79
N GLY A 94 19.95 -5.55 -4.92
CA GLY A 94 19.83 -6.72 -4.06
C GLY A 94 19.12 -6.45 -2.74
N PHE A 95 18.38 -5.34 -2.60
CA PHE A 95 17.62 -5.05 -1.39
C PHE A 95 16.18 -5.56 -1.48
N LYS A 96 15.70 -6.18 -0.40
CA LYS A 96 14.33 -6.71 -0.30
C LYS A 96 13.30 -5.59 -0.26
N GLN A 97 12.33 -5.66 -1.17
CA GLN A 97 11.22 -4.72 -1.27
C GLN A 97 10.00 -5.23 -0.49
N GLY A 98 10.06 -5.13 0.84
CA GLY A 98 8.94 -5.47 1.72
C GLY A 98 8.59 -6.97 1.80
N GLY A 99 7.44 -7.25 2.42
CA GLY A 99 6.93 -8.60 2.65
C GLY A 99 7.72 -9.43 3.67
N ALA A 100 7.15 -10.58 4.05
CA ALA A 100 7.85 -11.60 4.83
C ALA A 100 9.01 -12.22 4.01
N PRO A 101 10.09 -12.70 4.64
CA PRO A 101 11.05 -13.57 3.96
C PRO A 101 10.37 -14.91 3.62
N GLY A 102 10.82 -15.56 2.54
CA GLY A 102 10.43 -16.95 2.27
C GLY A 102 11.05 -17.90 3.31
N TYR A 103 10.50 -19.11 3.42
CA TYR A 103 11.08 -20.18 4.25
C TYR A 103 12.53 -20.44 3.83
N GLY A 104 13.43 -20.69 4.81
CA GLY A 104 14.87 -20.81 4.55
C GLY A 104 15.61 -19.47 4.41
N PHE A 105 14.94 -18.32 4.57
CA PHE A 105 15.57 -17.00 4.55
C PHE A 105 15.30 -16.20 5.83
N ARG A 106 16.19 -15.25 6.11
CA ARG A 106 16.03 -14.24 7.17
C ARG A 106 16.25 -12.84 6.62
N ARG A 107 15.64 -11.86 7.26
CA ARG A 107 15.83 -10.44 6.94
C ARG A 107 17.02 -9.91 7.72
N MET A 108 18.02 -9.37 7.02
CA MET A 108 19.19 -8.75 7.62
C MET A 108 19.18 -7.24 7.35
N LEU A 109 19.35 -6.44 8.40
CA LEU A 109 19.45 -4.99 8.27
C LEU A 109 20.87 -4.59 7.84
N ILE A 110 20.96 -3.65 6.92
CA ILE A 110 22.22 -3.14 6.35
C ILE A 110 22.20 -1.62 6.42
N SER A 111 23.28 -1.02 6.91
CA SER A 111 23.44 0.44 6.95
C SER A 111 23.68 1.03 5.55
N PRO A 112 23.58 2.37 5.38
CA PRO A 112 23.93 3.03 4.12
C PRO A 112 25.37 2.81 3.67
N ALA A 113 26.29 2.60 4.62
CA ALA A 113 27.70 2.29 4.36
C ALA A 113 27.93 0.82 3.96
N GLY A 114 26.86 0.01 3.87
CA GLY A 114 26.95 -1.42 3.55
C GLY A 114 27.29 -2.31 4.75
N VAL A 115 27.33 -1.76 5.96
CA VAL A 115 27.66 -2.51 7.18
C VAL A 115 26.45 -3.34 7.61
N VAL A 116 26.69 -4.62 7.87
CA VAL A 116 25.68 -5.55 8.41
C VAL A 116 25.35 -5.16 9.85
N LYS A 117 24.06 -5.04 10.15
CA LYS A 117 23.53 -4.74 11.49
C LYS A 117 22.89 -6.01 12.07
N GLU A 118 21.72 -5.89 12.67
CA GLU A 118 20.99 -6.99 13.29
C GLU A 118 19.98 -7.64 12.34
N PRO A 119 19.65 -8.93 12.53
CA PRO A 119 18.53 -9.56 11.85
C PRO A 119 17.20 -8.99 12.35
N LEU A 120 16.25 -8.78 11.44
CA LEU A 120 14.90 -8.33 11.77
C LEU A 120 13.95 -9.52 11.93
N LYS A 121 13.44 -9.73 13.15
CA LYS A 121 12.42 -10.74 13.48
C LYS A 121 11.08 -10.44 12.79
N ALA A 122 10.15 -11.40 12.82
CA ALA A 122 8.82 -11.20 12.24
C ALA A 122 8.14 -9.95 12.84
N GLY A 123 7.52 -9.13 11.99
CA GLY A 123 6.85 -7.88 12.42
C GLY A 123 7.78 -6.68 12.64
N GLU A 124 9.07 -6.89 12.91
CA GLU A 124 10.02 -5.78 13.13
C GLU A 124 10.21 -4.94 11.86
N ARG A 125 10.46 -3.65 12.07
CA ARG A 125 10.70 -2.66 11.02
C ARG A 125 12.03 -1.98 11.29
N LYS A 126 12.71 -1.56 10.22
CA LYS A 126 13.89 -0.70 10.34
C LYS A 126 13.52 0.62 11.02
N SER A 127 14.35 1.08 11.95
CA SER A 127 14.15 2.36 12.63
C SER A 127 14.58 3.54 11.76
N LEU A 128 15.62 3.35 10.93
CA LEU A 128 16.14 4.39 10.03
C LEU A 128 15.66 4.17 8.61
N VAL A 129 15.17 5.24 7.97
CA VAL A 129 14.69 5.19 6.57
C VAL A 129 15.83 4.84 5.61
N THR A 130 17.05 5.27 5.91
CA THR A 130 18.24 5.07 5.09
C THR A 130 18.77 3.64 5.11
N ASP A 131 18.50 2.89 6.19
CA ASP A 131 18.86 1.47 6.28
C ASP A 131 18.11 0.63 5.25
N ARG A 132 18.74 -0.46 4.82
CA ARG A 132 18.23 -1.39 3.80
C ARG A 132 18.10 -2.78 4.39
N VAL A 133 17.29 -3.62 3.74
CA VAL A 133 17.09 -5.01 4.16
C VAL A 133 17.60 -5.92 3.04
N ARG A 134 18.40 -6.92 3.39
CA ARG A 134 18.79 -8.02 2.49
C ARG A 134 18.23 -9.34 3.01
N LEU A 135 18.07 -10.30 2.10
CA LEU A 135 17.81 -11.69 2.49
C LEU A 135 19.14 -12.39 2.71
N ILE A 136 19.25 -13.08 3.83
CA ILE A 136 20.33 -14.02 4.12
C ILE A 136 19.72 -15.41 4.31
N LEU A 137 20.55 -16.44 4.21
CA LEU A 137 20.13 -17.80 4.54
C LEU A 137 19.65 -17.88 5.99
N GLY A 138 18.58 -18.64 6.19
CA GLY A 138 18.05 -18.97 7.50
C GLY A 138 18.79 -20.16 8.13
N PRO A 139 18.16 -20.80 9.11
CA PRO A 139 18.70 -21.97 9.78
C PRO A 139 19.05 -23.08 8.78
N PRO A 140 20.17 -23.81 8.98
CA PRO A 140 20.62 -24.85 8.07
C PRO A 140 19.55 -25.90 7.75
N GLU A 141 18.72 -26.27 8.72
CA GLU A 141 17.64 -27.23 8.56
C GLU A 141 16.56 -26.75 7.58
N GLU A 142 16.19 -25.46 7.61
CA GLU A 142 15.23 -24.90 6.66
C GLU A 142 15.82 -24.83 5.25
N VAL A 143 17.10 -24.45 5.16
CA VAL A 143 17.81 -24.31 3.88
C VAL A 143 18.02 -25.66 3.22
N GLU A 144 18.40 -26.69 3.99
CA GLU A 144 18.59 -28.04 3.47
C GLU A 144 17.26 -28.65 3.02
N LEU A 145 16.16 -28.43 3.77
CA LEU A 145 14.84 -28.88 3.34
C LEU A 145 14.44 -28.26 1.99
N VAL A 146 14.67 -26.96 1.79
CA VAL A 146 14.41 -26.32 0.49
C VAL A 146 15.27 -26.96 -0.60
N ARG A 147 16.57 -27.16 -0.36
CA ARG A 147 17.46 -27.80 -1.33
C ARG A 147 17.03 -29.22 -1.67
N GLU A 148 16.58 -29.98 -0.68
CA GLU A 148 16.07 -31.33 -0.83
C GLU A 148 14.82 -31.34 -1.72
N ILE A 149 13.85 -30.45 -1.47
CA ILE A 149 12.66 -30.30 -2.32
C ILE A 149 13.07 -30.03 -3.78
N TYR A 150 14.02 -29.11 -4.01
CA TYR A 150 14.53 -28.85 -5.36
C TYR A 150 15.22 -30.07 -5.98
N ARG A 151 15.99 -30.83 -5.20
CA ARG A 151 16.63 -32.08 -5.66
C ARG A 151 15.59 -33.11 -6.09
N MET A 152 14.55 -33.32 -5.29
CA MET A 152 13.47 -34.26 -5.61
C MET A 152 12.76 -33.90 -6.91
N VAL A 153 12.53 -32.62 -7.18
CA VAL A 153 11.87 -32.18 -8.42
C VAL A 153 12.81 -32.24 -9.63
N LEU A 154 14.03 -31.69 -9.50
CA LEU A 154 14.94 -31.51 -10.63
C LEU A 154 15.73 -32.77 -10.99
N SER A 155 16.15 -33.54 -9.99
CA SER A 155 16.98 -34.74 -10.16
C SER A 155 16.16 -36.01 -10.18
N ASP A 156 15.22 -36.15 -9.23
CA ASP A 156 14.47 -37.40 -9.05
C ASP A 156 13.15 -37.44 -9.83
N GLY A 157 12.77 -36.33 -10.49
CA GLY A 157 11.56 -36.21 -11.30
C GLY A 157 10.25 -36.33 -10.49
N ARG A 158 10.29 -36.08 -9.18
CA ARG A 158 9.11 -36.14 -8.31
C ARG A 158 8.17 -34.96 -8.58
N THR A 159 6.88 -35.24 -8.52
CA THR A 159 5.85 -34.19 -8.59
C THR A 159 5.71 -33.50 -7.23
N ILE A 160 5.27 -32.24 -7.24
CA ILE A 160 5.01 -31.49 -5.99
C ILE A 160 4.03 -32.25 -5.10
N ASN A 161 2.99 -32.86 -5.70
CA ASN A 161 2.01 -33.67 -4.96
C ASN A 161 2.68 -34.80 -4.19
N TRP A 162 3.63 -35.50 -4.81
CA TRP A 162 4.35 -36.58 -4.14
C TRP A 162 5.15 -36.07 -2.92
N ILE A 163 5.75 -34.88 -3.00
CA ILE A 163 6.58 -34.29 -1.95
C ILE A 163 5.74 -33.83 -0.74
N VAL A 164 4.51 -33.38 -0.97
CA VAL A 164 3.64 -32.81 0.09
C VAL A 164 2.68 -33.82 0.71
N THR A 165 2.59 -35.04 0.17
CA THR A 165 1.69 -36.07 0.71
C THR A 165 2.43 -36.85 1.81
N PRO A 166 1.83 -37.02 3.01
CA PRO A 166 2.44 -37.77 4.11
C PRO A 166 2.60 -39.27 3.84
#